data_AF-A0A365XVQ8-F1
#
_entry.id   AF-A0A365XVQ8-F1
#
_cell.length_a   1.000
_cell.length_b   1.000
_cell.length_c   1.000
_cell.angle_alpha   90.00
_cell.angle_beta   90.00
_cell.angle_gamma   90.00
#
_symmetry.space_group_name_H-M   'P 1'
#
loop_
_entity.id
_entity.type
_entity.pdbx_description
1 polymer ?
#
loop_
_entity_poly.entity_id
_entity_poly.type
_entity_poly.pdbx_seq_one_letter_code
_entity_poly.pdbx_strand_id
1 'polypeptide(L)'
;MYPSFINFIGTEAAGGRKLKICGQDFTAYSYDWYIDDAITLASRWPSHQVTYRRILHLRTWIRENYQHGHDIPYKYLRSLQGCRCWVESVIHAEYKGADEMFQESYKEQLAGNKTIFSKSGAG
;
A
#
# COMPACT_ATOMS: atom_id res chain seq x y z
N MET A 1 11.12 16.28 -3.67
CA MET A 1 12.27 15.44 -3.30
C MET A 1 11.72 14.14 -2.73
N TYR A 2 12.23 12.99 -3.14
CA TYR A 2 11.75 11.68 -2.67
C TYR A 2 12.24 11.38 -1.24
N PRO A 3 11.49 10.62 -0.42
CA PRO A 3 11.99 10.12 0.85
C PRO A 3 13.23 9.23 0.68
N SER A 4 14.06 9.10 1.73
CA SER A 4 15.34 8.38 1.67
C SER A 4 15.24 6.90 1.28
N PHE A 5 14.07 6.28 1.42
CA PHE A 5 13.82 4.90 1.00
C PHE A 5 13.39 4.78 -0.49
N ILE A 6 13.39 5.88 -1.23
CA ILE A 6 13.03 5.94 -2.66
C ILE A 6 14.17 6.60 -3.44
N ASN A 7 14.68 5.90 -4.47
CA ASN A 7 15.56 6.51 -5.46
C ASN A 7 14.87 6.56 -6.81
N PHE A 8 14.88 7.71 -7.47
CA PHE A 8 14.51 7.79 -8.89
C PHE A 8 15.67 7.28 -9.74
N ILE A 9 15.43 6.27 -10.57
CA ILE A 9 16.46 5.63 -11.39
C ILE A 9 16.38 6.10 -12.85
N GLY A 10 15.21 6.56 -13.30
CA GLY A 10 15.02 7.04 -14.66
C GLY A 10 13.58 6.94 -15.13
N THR A 11 13.40 7.04 -16.44
CA THR A 11 12.09 7.01 -17.10
C THR A 11 12.07 5.87 -18.12
N GLU A 12 10.95 5.17 -18.25
CA GLU A 12 10.69 4.19 -19.30
C GLU A 12 10.26 4.88 -20.61
N ALA A 13 10.46 4.21 -21.74
CA ALA A 13 10.09 4.75 -23.06
C ALA A 13 8.60 5.15 -23.18
N ALA A 14 7.72 4.48 -22.44
CA ALA A 14 6.28 4.76 -22.39
C ALA A 14 5.88 5.85 -21.36
N GLY A 15 6.84 6.57 -20.78
CA GLY A 15 6.57 7.66 -19.82
C GLY A 15 6.37 7.22 -18.36
N GLY A 16 6.60 5.94 -18.04
CA GLY A 16 6.63 5.45 -16.66
C GLY A 16 7.90 5.88 -15.93
N ARG A 17 7.84 6.02 -14.60
CA ARG A 17 9.00 6.31 -13.74
C ARG A 17 9.59 5.00 -13.19
N LYS A 18 10.91 4.84 -13.28
CA LYS A 18 11.64 3.78 -12.57
C LYS A 18 12.05 4.27 -11.20
N LEU A 19 11.61 3.56 -10.17
CA LEU A 19 11.91 3.83 -8.77
C LEU A 19 12.64 2.63 -8.17
N LYS A 20 13.55 2.88 -7.22
CA LYS A 20 14.06 1.87 -6.29
C LYS A 20 13.45 2.13 -4.93
N ILE A 21 12.50 1.28 -4.54
CA ILE A 21 11.74 1.38 -3.28
C ILE A 21 12.32 0.38 -2.29
N CYS A 22 12.90 0.86 -1.19
CA CYS A 22 13.59 0.02 -0.20
C CYS A 22 14.60 -0.95 -0.84
N GLY A 23 15.32 -0.49 -1.87
CA GLY A 23 16.31 -1.30 -2.59
C GLY A 23 15.76 -2.15 -3.74
N GLN A 24 14.44 -2.25 -3.90
CA GLN A 24 13.80 -3.07 -4.95
C GLN A 24 13.27 -2.21 -6.10
N ASP A 25 13.44 -2.69 -7.33
CA ASP A 25 13.02 -1.95 -8.52
C ASP A 25 11.49 -1.98 -8.68
N PHE A 26 10.92 -0.83 -9.05
CA PHE A 26 9.50 -0.63 -9.26
C PHE A 26 9.26 0.31 -10.44
N THR A 27 8.37 -0.08 -11.36
CA THR A 27 7.94 0.78 -12.47
C THR A 27 6.59 1.40 -12.15
N ALA A 28 6.59 2.70 -11.86
CA ALA A 28 5.37 3.49 -11.67
C ALA A 28 4.89 4.02 -13.02
N TYR A 29 3.85 3.41 -13.59
CA TYR A 29 3.22 3.94 -14.80
C TYR A 29 2.53 5.29 -14.55
N SER A 30 2.28 6.05 -15.62
CA SER A 30 1.71 7.40 -15.54
C SER A 30 0.34 7.46 -14.84
N TYR A 31 -0.44 6.39 -14.90
CA TYR A 31 -1.75 6.25 -14.25
C TYR A 31 -1.68 5.69 -12.82
N ASP A 32 -0.50 5.33 -12.33
CA ASP A 32 -0.35 4.77 -10.97
C ASP A 32 0.00 5.87 -9.96
N TRP A 33 -0.88 6.85 -9.79
CA TRP A 33 -0.70 7.90 -8.77
C TRP A 33 -0.82 7.34 -7.33
N TYR A 34 -1.40 6.15 -7.17
CA TYR A 34 -1.57 5.47 -5.88
C TYR A 34 -0.23 5.16 -5.19
N ILE A 35 0.85 4.96 -5.97
CA ILE A 35 2.18 4.74 -5.40
C ILE A 35 2.72 6.00 -4.72
N ASP A 36 2.43 7.19 -5.24
CA ASP A 36 2.90 8.45 -4.63
C ASP A 36 2.18 8.69 -3.29
N ASP A 37 0.88 8.36 -3.20
CA ASP A 37 0.12 8.39 -1.95
C ASP A 37 0.67 7.37 -0.94
N ALA A 38 0.97 6.13 -1.38
CA ALA A 38 1.56 5.10 -0.51
C ALA A 38 2.94 5.52 0.02
N ILE A 39 3.80 6.10 -0.84
CA ILE A 39 5.11 6.65 -0.46
C ILE A 39 4.94 7.78 0.56
N THR A 40 3.97 8.68 0.35
CA THR A 40 3.69 9.82 1.25
C THR A 40 3.22 9.37 2.63
N LEU A 41 2.43 8.29 2.71
CA LEU A 41 2.02 7.72 4.00
C LEU A 41 3.20 7.01 4.67
N ALA A 42 3.97 6.23 3.91
CA ALA A 42 5.12 5.51 4.41
C ALA A 42 6.23 6.43 4.94
N SER A 43 6.37 7.64 4.39
CA SER A 43 7.34 8.63 4.87
C SER A 43 7.07 9.15 6.27
N ARG A 44 5.89 8.87 6.84
CA ARG A 44 5.51 9.24 8.21
C ARG A 44 5.87 8.15 9.22
N TRP A 45 6.22 6.95 8.75
CA TRP A 45 6.57 5.84 9.63
C TRP A 45 8.04 5.95 10.08
N PRO A 46 8.39 5.40 11.25
CA PRO A 46 9.78 5.15 11.61
C PRO A 46 10.50 4.36 10.50
N SER A 47 11.73 4.73 10.18
CA SER A 47 12.51 4.14 9.07
C SER A 47 12.56 2.61 9.10
N HIS A 48 12.74 2.01 10.28
CA HIS A 48 12.76 0.54 10.46
C HIS A 48 11.43 -0.16 10.15
N GLN A 49 10.32 0.59 10.04
CA GLN A 49 9.01 0.07 9.67
C GLN A 49 8.73 0.18 8.17
N VAL A 50 9.54 0.93 7.43
CA VAL A 50 9.33 1.14 6.00
C VAL A 50 9.92 -0.03 5.22
N THR A 51 9.06 -0.80 4.56
CA THR A 51 9.47 -1.94 3.72
C THR A 51 8.75 -1.91 2.38
N TYR A 52 9.39 -2.46 1.36
CA TYR A 52 8.81 -2.58 0.01
C TYR A 52 7.43 -3.22 0.03
N ARG A 53 7.30 -4.36 0.75
CA ARG A 53 6.05 -5.13 0.85
C ARG A 53 4.92 -4.31 1.46
N ARG A 54 5.19 -3.50 2.50
CA ARG A 54 4.18 -2.64 3.14
C ARG A 54 3.74 -1.51 2.22
N ILE A 55 4.68 -0.90 1.48
CA ILE A 55 4.38 0.17 0.53
C ILE A 55 3.50 -0.36 -0.61
N LEU A 56 3.85 -1.50 -1.21
CA LEU A 56 3.04 -2.08 -2.27
C LEU A 56 1.67 -2.52 -1.80
N HIS A 57 1.58 -3.14 -0.62
CA HIS A 57 0.30 -3.52 -0.05
C HIS A 57 -0.60 -2.29 0.17
N LEU A 58 -0.03 -1.21 0.72
CA LEU A 58 -0.75 0.04 0.89
C LEU A 58 -1.20 0.64 -0.46
N ARG A 59 -0.32 0.65 -1.47
CA ARG A 59 -0.64 1.09 -2.83
C ARG A 59 -1.79 0.30 -3.44
N THR A 60 -1.80 -1.03 -3.25
CA THR A 60 -2.89 -1.89 -3.74
C THR A 60 -4.23 -1.47 -3.13
N TRP A 61 -4.31 -1.32 -1.81
CA TRP A 61 -5.57 -0.96 -1.18
C TRP A 61 -5.99 0.49 -1.40
N ILE A 62 -5.04 1.40 -1.64
CA ILE A 62 -5.35 2.75 -2.14
C ILE A 62 -6.03 2.64 -3.51
N ARG A 63 -5.48 1.84 -4.43
CA ARG A 63 -6.11 1.61 -5.73
C ARG A 63 -7.52 1.05 -5.57
N GLU A 64 -7.73 -0.02 -4.81
CA GLU A 64 -9.06 -0.61 -4.64
C GLU A 64 -10.06 0.38 -4.03
N ASN A 65 -9.65 1.15 -3.02
CA ASN A 65 -10.48 2.20 -2.42
C ASN A 65 -10.97 3.23 -3.44
N TYR A 66 -10.15 3.59 -4.42
CA TYR A 66 -10.53 4.51 -5.49
C TYR A 66 -11.31 3.84 -6.62
N GLN A 67 -10.84 2.70 -7.13
CA GLN A 67 -11.41 2.06 -8.32
C GLN A 67 -12.82 1.54 -8.09
N HIS A 68 -13.15 1.16 -6.85
CA HIS A 68 -14.47 0.65 -6.49
C HIS A 68 -15.33 1.70 -5.77
N GLY A 69 -14.88 2.95 -5.68
CA GLY A 69 -15.69 4.05 -5.14
C GLY A 69 -16.02 3.93 -3.65
N HIS A 70 -15.13 3.32 -2.86
CA HIS A 70 -15.33 3.17 -1.41
C HIS A 70 -15.14 4.49 -0.66
N ASP A 71 -14.31 5.39 -1.20
CA ASP A 71 -14.05 6.74 -0.69
C ASP A 71 -13.65 6.82 0.80
N ILE A 72 -13.02 5.76 1.34
CA ILE A 72 -12.60 5.73 2.75
C ILE A 72 -11.38 6.66 2.94
N PRO A 73 -11.48 7.71 3.78
CA PRO A 73 -10.40 8.69 3.94
C PRO A 73 -9.11 8.11 4.56
N TYR A 74 -7.95 8.44 3.98
CA TYR A 74 -6.65 7.92 4.44
C TYR A 74 -5.51 8.93 4.47
N LYS A 75 -5.65 10.08 3.80
CA LYS A 75 -4.53 11.04 3.61
C LYS A 75 -3.97 11.62 4.93
N TYR A 76 -4.73 11.53 6.02
CA TYR A 76 -4.31 11.98 7.36
C TYR A 76 -3.59 10.93 8.19
N LEU A 77 -3.49 9.66 7.75
CA LEU A 77 -2.89 8.59 8.54
C LEU A 77 -1.40 8.86 8.78
N ARG A 78 -0.96 8.76 10.04
CA ARG A 78 0.43 9.07 10.44
C ARG A 78 1.21 7.88 10.97
N SER A 79 0.58 6.72 11.13
CA SER A 79 1.20 5.55 11.75
C SER A 79 0.98 4.29 10.93
N LEU A 80 1.90 3.33 11.10
CA LEU A 80 1.79 2.00 10.52
C LEU A 80 0.49 1.31 10.94
N GLN A 81 0.15 1.41 12.22
CA GLN A 81 -1.07 0.85 12.79
C GLN A 81 -2.32 1.50 12.18
N GLY A 82 -2.31 2.82 11.97
CA GLY A 82 -3.41 3.52 11.29
C GLY A 82 -3.59 3.05 9.85
N CYS A 83 -2.49 2.85 9.13
CA CYS A 83 -2.54 2.31 7.76
C CYS A 83 -3.07 0.88 7.74
N ARG A 84 -2.67 0.02 8.69
CA ARG A 84 -3.19 -1.34 8.83
C ARG A 84 -4.72 -1.35 9.01
N CYS A 85 -5.23 -0.57 9.97
CA CYS A 85 -6.66 -0.50 10.26
C CYS A 85 -7.46 0.11 9.11
N TRP A 86 -6.88 1.08 8.41
CA TRP A 86 -7.50 1.63 7.21
C TRP A 86 -7.60 0.57 6.11
N VAL A 87 -6.54 -0.21 5.85
CA VAL A 87 -6.61 -1.33 4.90
C VAL A 87 -7.66 -2.37 5.31
N GLU A 88 -7.76 -2.71 6.60
CA GLU A 88 -8.84 -3.58 7.12
C GLU A 88 -10.22 -3.02 6.74
N SER A 89 -10.42 -1.70 6.86
CA SER A 89 -11.67 -1.05 6.51
C SER A 89 -11.99 -1.12 5.01
N VAL A 90 -10.98 -0.97 4.13
CA VAL A 90 -11.17 -1.14 2.68
C VAL A 90 -11.48 -2.59 2.34
N ILE A 91 -10.81 -3.57 2.96
CA ILE A 91 -11.13 -4.99 2.80
C ILE A 91 -12.58 -5.25 3.22
N HIS A 92 -13.04 -4.74 4.35
CA HIS A 92 -14.43 -4.92 4.77
C HIS A 92 -15.41 -4.30 3.76
N ALA A 93 -15.11 -3.13 3.20
CA ALA A 93 -15.96 -2.50 2.20
C ALA A 93 -16.01 -3.30 0.88
N GLU A 94 -14.85 -3.78 0.42
CA GLU A 94 -14.71 -4.61 -0.78
C GLU A 94 -15.57 -5.89 -0.71
N TYR A 95 -15.65 -6.50 0.46
CA TYR A 95 -16.33 -7.78 0.65
C TYR A 95 -17.71 -7.67 1.33
N LYS A 96 -18.22 -6.45 1.60
CA LYS A 96 -19.47 -6.23 2.35
C LYS A 96 -20.69 -6.92 1.74
N GLY A 97 -20.73 -7.08 0.42
CA GLY A 97 -21.79 -7.76 -0.32
C GLY A 97 -21.29 -8.99 -1.08
N ALA A 98 -20.12 -9.52 -0.72
CA ALA A 98 -19.52 -10.62 -1.46
C ALA A 98 -20.25 -11.95 -1.18
N ASP A 99 -20.45 -12.72 -2.24
CA ASP A 99 -21.03 -14.06 -2.20
C ASP A 99 -20.20 -15.00 -1.30
N GLU A 100 -20.81 -16.10 -0.84
CA GLU A 100 -20.16 -17.14 -0.03
C GLU A 100 -18.87 -17.66 -0.70
N MET A 101 -18.84 -17.71 -2.03
CA MET A 101 -17.66 -18.09 -2.81
C MET A 101 -16.42 -17.22 -2.54
N PHE A 102 -16.59 -15.98 -2.06
CA PHE A 102 -15.50 -15.03 -1.82
C PHE A 102 -15.10 -14.93 -0.34
N GLN A 103 -15.74 -15.69 0.55
CA GLN A 103 -15.48 -15.63 2.00
C GLN A 103 -14.05 -16.07 2.36
N GLU A 104 -13.49 -17.05 1.65
CA GLU A 104 -12.10 -17.45 1.87
C GLU A 104 -11.12 -16.36 1.42
N SER A 105 -11.33 -15.76 0.25
CA SER A 105 -10.53 -14.62 -0.20
C SER A 105 -10.58 -13.45 0.77
N TYR A 106 -11.75 -13.13 1.33
CA TYR A 106 -11.89 -12.12 2.37
C TYR A 106 -11.02 -12.42 3.60
N LYS A 107 -11.08 -13.65 4.12
CA LYS A 107 -10.26 -14.08 5.27
C LYS A 107 -8.77 -14.02 4.95
N GLU A 108 -8.37 -14.45 3.76
CA GLU A 108 -6.99 -14.39 3.28
C GLU A 108 -6.48 -12.95 3.21
N GLN A 109 -7.28 -12.01 2.69
CA GLN A 109 -6.87 -10.59 2.63
C GLN A 109 -6.68 -10.00 4.02
N LEU A 110 -7.58 -10.30 4.98
CA LEU A 110 -7.43 -9.87 6.38
C LEU A 110 -6.18 -10.47 7.03
N ALA A 111 -5.95 -11.78 6.86
CA ALA A 111 -4.78 -12.46 7.40
C ALA A 111 -3.47 -11.95 6.77
N GLY A 112 -3.49 -11.69 5.46
CA GLY A 112 -2.39 -11.09 4.71
C GLY A 112 -2.06 -9.68 5.22
N ASN A 113 -3.08 -8.84 5.42
CA ASN A 113 -2.91 -7.50 5.97
C ASN A 113 -2.28 -7.53 7.37
N LYS A 114 -2.78 -8.41 8.24
CA LYS A 114 -2.22 -8.61 9.59
C LYS A 114 -0.75 -9.05 9.52
N THR A 115 -0.43 -9.97 8.62
CA THR A 115 0.94 -10.48 8.43
C THR A 115 1.90 -9.42 7.91
N ILE A 116 1.46 -8.57 6.97
CA ILE A 116 2.30 -7.54 6.34
C ILE A 116 2.60 -6.39 7.31
N PHE A 117 1.63 -6.01 8.13
CA PHE A 117 1.76 -4.92 9.10
C PHE A 117 2.12 -5.37 10.51
N SER A 118 2.22 -6.67 10.76
CA SER A 118 2.74 -7.16 12.05
C SER A 118 4.15 -6.63 12.26
N LYS A 119 4.53 -6.45 13.53
CA LYS A 119 5.93 -6.22 13.88
C LYS A 119 6.71 -7.40 13.31
N SER A 120 7.62 -7.14 12.38
CA SER A 120 8.68 -8.10 12.06
C SER A 120 9.37 -8.38 13.40
N GLY A 121 9.08 -9.53 13.99
CA GLY A 121 9.73 -9.96 15.22
C GLY A 121 11.17 -10.32 14.89
N ALA A 122 12.08 -9.69 15.64
CA ALA A 122 13.51 -10.01 15.80
C ALA A 122 14.35 -9.98 14.49
N GLY A 123 15.51 -9.35 14.46
CA GLY A 123 16.62 -9.67 15.36
C GLY A 123 17.38 -10.82 14.74
#